data_AF-A0A0A1T3N7-F1
#
_entry.id   AF-A0A0A1T3N7-F1
#
_cell.length_a   1.000
_cell.length_b   1.000
_cell.length_c   1.000
_cell.angle_alpha   90.00
_cell.angle_beta   90.00
_cell.angle_gamma   90.00
#
_symmetry.space_group_name_H-M   'P 1'
#
loop_
_entity.id
_entity.type
_entity.pdbx_description
1 polymer ?
#
loop_
_entity_poly.entity_id
_entity_poly.type
_entity_poly.pdbx_seq_one_letter_code
_entity_poly.pdbx_strand_id
1 'polypeptide(L)'
;MRSASAFGAFTFTATVFANLHFDWYIPDAPAQGIRSITFPMYQADAPRISGYYFAQQFQIVDSNPNNGGLGYTGLQPGEDIDGNSTIYAVFSNFGAGVTTSHPQCRGGADGARDGVSCALRFSGSYAPTYNILVENIGGTTWRGTITDTTSGIQRVIGEYTMPPTSGLIQNYNIGFVEYYPWNGKVANCPAQPKTSVWFGKPIAAGVQGTLSGLRHSYPCEGNGQVALSSSPTTNGLTINYGNV
;
A
#
# COMPACT_ATOMS: atom_id res chain seq x y z
N MET A 1 -39.58 13.31 11.77
CA MET A 1 -39.03 12.75 10.51
C MET A 1 -37.52 12.66 10.68
N ARG A 2 -36.97 11.44 10.75
CA ARG A 2 -35.52 11.21 10.82
C ARG A 2 -35.04 10.99 9.40
N SER A 3 -34.33 11.97 8.83
CA SER A 3 -33.68 11.80 7.52
C SER A 3 -32.45 10.92 7.71
N ALA A 4 -32.49 9.72 7.13
CA ALA A 4 -31.32 8.88 6.95
C ALA A 4 -30.46 9.49 5.84
N SER A 5 -29.24 9.89 6.18
CA SER A 5 -28.24 10.30 5.19
C SER A 5 -27.81 9.08 4.38
N ALA A 6 -28.10 9.10 3.09
CA ALA A 6 -27.60 8.12 2.14
C ALA A 6 -26.08 8.30 1.99
N PHE A 7 -25.32 7.30 2.42
CA PHE A 7 -23.91 7.15 2.04
C PHE A 7 -23.87 6.84 0.55
N GLY A 8 -23.53 7.84 -0.26
CA GLY A 8 -23.21 7.65 -1.67
C GLY A 8 -21.95 6.80 -1.80
N ALA A 9 -22.09 5.62 -2.39
CA ALA A 9 -20.95 4.82 -2.80
C ALA A 9 -20.18 5.60 -3.89
N PHE A 10 -19.01 6.12 -3.53
CA PHE A 10 -18.06 6.63 -4.52
C PHE A 10 -17.47 5.44 -5.27
N THR A 11 -17.85 5.30 -6.55
CA THR A 11 -17.19 4.40 -7.49
C THR A 11 -15.83 4.98 -7.87
N PHE A 12 -14.77 4.50 -7.21
CA PHE A 12 -13.38 4.80 -7.60
C PHE A 12 -13.05 4.02 -8.88
N THR A 13 -12.93 4.71 -10.03
CA THR A 13 -12.42 4.13 -11.28
C THR A 13 -10.89 4.25 -11.34
N ALA A 14 -10.22 3.66 -10.37
CA ALA A 14 -9.02 2.89 -10.67
C ALA A 14 -9.50 1.45 -10.47
N THR A 15 -9.81 0.74 -11.55
CA THR A 15 -9.96 -0.72 -11.49
C THR A 15 -8.63 -1.25 -11.01
N VAL A 16 -8.54 -1.43 -9.69
CA VAL A 16 -7.39 -2.05 -9.05
C VAL A 16 -7.40 -3.48 -9.56
N PHE A 17 -6.40 -3.86 -10.36
CA PHE A 17 -6.18 -5.24 -10.77
C PHE A 17 -5.62 -6.10 -9.61
N ALA A 18 -5.73 -5.59 -8.38
CA ALA A 18 -5.32 -6.31 -7.20
C ALA A 18 -6.20 -7.52 -7.00
N ASN A 19 -5.52 -8.62 -6.69
CA ASN A 19 -6.14 -9.89 -6.47
C ASN A 19 -6.88 -9.93 -5.14
N LEU A 20 -6.32 -9.30 -4.12
CA LEU A 20 -6.88 -9.31 -2.77
C LEU A 20 -6.96 -7.90 -2.25
N HIS A 21 -8.00 -7.62 -1.48
CA HIS A 21 -8.14 -6.39 -0.73
C HIS A 21 -8.52 -6.67 0.71
N PHE A 22 -8.19 -5.76 1.58
CA PHE A 22 -8.68 -5.72 2.96
C PHE A 22 -8.76 -4.26 3.37
N ASP A 23 -9.45 -3.98 4.45
CA ASP A 23 -9.65 -2.63 4.95
C ASP A 23 -8.78 -2.40 6.17
N TRP A 24 -8.31 -1.17 6.34
CA TRP A 24 -7.68 -0.72 7.56
C TRP A 24 -8.38 0.52 8.11
N TYR A 25 -8.37 0.64 9.44
CA TYR A 25 -9.00 1.76 10.13
C TYR A 25 -8.20 2.20 11.36
N ILE A 26 -8.10 3.51 11.60
CA ILE A 26 -7.55 4.10 12.82
C ILE A 26 -8.70 4.64 13.68
N PRO A 27 -8.98 4.05 14.86
CA PRO A 27 -9.96 4.60 15.79
C PRO A 27 -9.48 5.93 16.37
N ASP A 28 -10.43 6.78 16.73
CA ASP A 28 -10.18 8.05 17.42
C ASP A 28 -9.16 8.96 16.73
N ALA A 29 -9.08 8.86 15.40
CA ALA A 29 -8.20 9.71 14.61
C ALA A 29 -8.59 11.19 14.77
N PRO A 30 -7.62 12.11 14.76
CA PRO A 30 -7.91 13.53 14.89
C PRO A 30 -8.87 14.02 13.80
N ALA A 31 -9.77 14.94 14.14
CA ALA A 31 -10.79 15.44 13.20
C ALA A 31 -10.19 16.10 11.95
N GLN A 32 -9.01 16.71 12.09
CA GLN A 32 -8.24 17.29 10.99
C GLN A 32 -7.56 16.24 10.09
N GLY A 33 -7.56 14.97 10.48
CA GLY A 33 -6.86 13.87 9.83
C GLY A 33 -5.50 13.53 10.45
N ILE A 34 -4.86 12.51 9.88
CA ILE A 34 -3.65 11.89 10.39
C ILE A 34 -2.42 12.53 9.71
N ARG A 35 -1.48 13.07 10.51
CA ARG A 35 -0.21 13.62 9.99
C ARG A 35 0.85 12.56 9.73
N SER A 36 0.79 11.44 10.45
CA SER A 36 1.72 10.33 10.27
C SER A 36 1.06 9.00 10.57
N ILE A 37 1.33 8.01 9.72
CA ILE A 37 0.84 6.64 9.84
C ILE A 37 1.97 5.68 9.46
N THR A 38 2.13 4.62 10.27
CA THR A 38 3.08 3.54 10.01
C THR A 38 2.34 2.29 9.59
N PHE A 39 2.84 1.66 8.52
CA PHE A 39 2.37 0.37 8.02
C PHE A 39 3.47 -0.68 8.20
N PRO A 40 3.35 -1.56 9.23
CA PRO A 40 4.26 -2.68 9.40
C PRO A 40 3.96 -3.78 8.37
N MET A 41 5.00 -4.39 7.78
CA MET A 41 4.85 -5.54 6.87
C MET A 41 6.12 -6.39 6.79
N TYR A 42 5.96 -7.69 6.52
CA TYR A 42 7.08 -8.56 6.11
C TYR A 42 6.60 -9.62 5.12
N GLN A 43 7.54 -10.20 4.38
CA GLN A 43 7.26 -11.02 3.20
C GLN A 43 8.05 -12.34 3.22
N ALA A 44 8.18 -12.96 4.40
CA ALA A 44 9.13 -14.05 4.69
C ALA A 44 9.08 -15.20 3.66
N ASP A 45 7.88 -15.59 3.23
CA ASP A 45 7.68 -16.66 2.23
C ASP A 45 7.16 -16.12 0.89
N ALA A 46 7.46 -14.86 0.57
CA ALA A 46 7.25 -14.31 -0.78
C ALA A 46 8.31 -14.84 -1.74
N PRO A 47 7.96 -15.09 -3.02
CA PRO A 47 8.89 -15.63 -3.98
C PRO A 47 9.99 -14.60 -4.32
N ARG A 48 11.20 -15.08 -4.63
CA ARG A 48 12.34 -14.23 -5.03
C ARG A 48 12.26 -13.81 -6.50
N ILE A 49 11.12 -13.25 -6.88
CA ILE A 49 10.81 -12.84 -8.25
C ILE A 49 10.07 -11.51 -8.24
N SER A 50 10.17 -10.79 -9.34
CA SER A 50 9.27 -9.67 -9.62
C SER A 50 7.85 -10.17 -9.89
N GLY A 51 6.85 -9.40 -9.48
CA GLY A 51 5.46 -9.65 -9.89
C GLY A 51 4.43 -9.34 -8.81
N TYR A 52 4.81 -9.44 -7.55
CA TYR A 52 3.92 -9.10 -6.45
C TYR A 52 4.08 -7.65 -5.99
N TYR A 53 2.98 -7.07 -5.53
CA TYR A 53 2.97 -5.86 -4.73
C TYR A 53 2.06 -6.03 -3.50
N PHE A 54 2.64 -5.80 -2.33
CA PHE A 54 1.97 -5.81 -1.04
C PHE A 54 1.85 -4.39 -0.53
N ALA A 55 0.63 -3.85 -0.51
CA ALA A 55 0.45 -2.41 -0.39
C ALA A 55 -0.64 -2.02 0.60
N GLN A 56 -0.48 -0.81 1.14
CA GLN A 56 -1.47 -0.09 1.93
C GLN A 56 -1.76 1.22 1.23
N GLN A 57 -3.02 1.43 0.83
CA GLN A 57 -3.46 2.72 0.31
C GLN A 57 -3.68 3.69 1.47
N PHE A 58 -3.61 4.98 1.19
CA PHE A 58 -4.00 6.04 2.09
C PHE A 58 -4.58 7.19 1.28
N GLN A 59 -5.55 7.91 1.82
CA GLN A 59 -6.19 9.03 1.13
C GLN A 59 -5.80 10.33 1.82
N ILE A 60 -5.09 11.21 1.12
CA ILE A 60 -4.93 12.60 1.55
C ILE A 60 -6.15 13.35 1.02
N VAL A 61 -6.95 13.93 1.91
CA VAL A 61 -8.18 14.65 1.53
C VAL A 61 -7.79 15.95 0.81
N ASP A 62 -8.46 16.26 -0.29
CA ASP A 62 -8.43 17.61 -0.87
C ASP A 62 -9.85 18.19 -0.86
N SER A 63 -9.95 19.51 -0.80
CA SER A 63 -11.18 20.27 -1.06
C SER A 63 -11.87 19.91 -2.39
N ASN A 64 -11.10 19.47 -3.39
CA ASN A 64 -11.62 18.95 -4.65
C ASN A 64 -11.54 17.41 -4.66
N PRO A 65 -12.68 16.69 -4.59
CA PRO A 65 -12.69 15.22 -4.59
C PRO A 65 -12.18 14.62 -5.90
N ASN A 66 -12.14 15.39 -6.99
CA ASN A 66 -11.59 14.96 -8.29
C ASN A 66 -10.06 15.13 -8.39
N ASN A 67 -9.43 15.80 -7.42
CA ASN A 67 -7.96 15.89 -7.29
C ASN A 67 -7.45 14.88 -6.25
N GLY A 68 -8.13 13.73 -6.12
CA GLY A 68 -7.95 12.79 -5.02
C GLY A 68 -6.48 12.46 -4.75
N GLY A 69 -6.00 12.77 -3.54
CA GLY A 69 -4.68 12.41 -3.06
C GLY A 69 -4.57 10.94 -2.64
N LEU A 70 -5.17 10.01 -3.40
CA LEU A 70 -4.98 8.59 -3.16
C LEU A 70 -3.50 8.30 -3.32
N GLY A 71 -2.91 7.68 -2.32
CA GLY A 71 -1.56 7.18 -2.37
C GLY A 71 -1.52 5.74 -1.93
N TYR A 72 -0.38 5.12 -2.16
CA TYR A 72 -0.06 3.83 -1.56
C TYR A 72 1.38 3.80 -1.10
N THR A 73 1.66 2.86 -0.22
CA THR A 73 3.01 2.45 0.08
C THR A 73 3.07 0.95 0.34
N GLY A 74 4.23 0.34 0.12
CA GLY A 74 4.34 -1.09 0.27
C GLY A 74 5.67 -1.67 -0.16
N LEU A 75 5.69 -3.00 -0.24
CA LEU A 75 6.86 -3.79 -0.64
C LEU A 75 6.55 -4.63 -1.87
N GLN A 76 7.53 -4.73 -2.77
CA GLN A 76 7.57 -5.73 -3.82
C GLN A 76 8.77 -6.64 -3.57
N PRO A 77 8.59 -7.97 -3.64
CA PRO A 77 9.72 -8.87 -3.69
C PRO A 77 10.50 -8.67 -4.99
N GLY A 78 11.83 -8.73 -4.89
CA GLY A 78 12.73 -8.71 -6.03
C GLY A 78 13.42 -10.04 -6.25
N GLU A 79 14.05 -10.16 -7.41
CA GLU A 79 15.03 -11.21 -7.70
C GLU A 79 16.28 -11.02 -6.87
N ASP A 80 16.95 -12.13 -6.55
CA ASP A 80 18.25 -12.09 -5.90
C ASP A 80 19.29 -11.47 -6.85
N ILE A 81 20.12 -10.56 -6.33
CA ILE A 81 21.27 -9.98 -7.03
C ILE A 81 22.51 -10.37 -6.27
N ASP A 82 23.49 -10.95 -6.97
CA ASP A 82 24.76 -11.39 -6.37
C ASP A 82 24.55 -12.28 -5.12
N GLY A 83 23.53 -13.16 -5.19
CA GLY A 83 23.14 -14.06 -4.10
C GLY A 83 22.41 -13.39 -2.93
N ASN A 84 22.08 -12.10 -3.04
CA ASN A 84 21.38 -11.34 -2.01
C ASN A 84 19.96 -11.00 -2.42
N SER A 85 19.05 -11.19 -1.48
CA SER A 85 17.66 -10.81 -1.64
C SER A 85 17.47 -9.31 -1.79
N THR A 86 16.57 -8.95 -2.71
CA THR A 86 16.26 -7.56 -3.04
C THR A 86 14.84 -7.23 -2.63
N ILE A 87 14.65 -6.05 -2.05
CA ILE A 87 13.34 -5.49 -1.73
C ILE A 87 13.17 -4.19 -2.51
N TYR A 88 11.98 -3.98 -3.08
CA TYR A 88 11.56 -2.68 -3.58
C TYR A 88 10.52 -2.10 -2.62
N ALA A 89 10.83 -0.96 -2.02
CA ALA A 89 9.86 -0.17 -1.28
C ALA A 89 9.27 0.89 -2.21
N VAL A 90 7.95 1.02 -2.20
CA VAL A 90 7.22 1.94 -3.08
C VAL A 90 6.45 2.96 -2.25
N PHE A 91 6.41 4.20 -2.71
CA PHE A 91 5.64 5.28 -2.12
C PHE A 91 5.12 6.18 -3.26
N SER A 92 3.81 6.19 -3.50
CA SER A 92 3.24 6.94 -4.62
C SER A 92 1.97 7.70 -4.21
N ASN A 93 1.66 8.74 -4.97
CA ASN A 93 0.39 9.46 -4.90
C ASN A 93 -0.12 9.73 -6.32
N PHE A 94 -1.43 9.61 -6.53
CA PHE A 94 -2.10 9.72 -7.82
C PHE A 94 -2.77 11.09 -8.02
N GLY A 95 -2.65 11.98 -7.03
CA GLY A 95 -3.28 13.30 -7.07
C GLY A 95 -2.75 14.16 -8.21
N ALA A 96 -3.67 14.92 -8.81
CA ALA A 96 -3.33 15.96 -9.77
C ALA A 96 -2.52 17.08 -9.08
N GLY A 97 -1.50 17.60 -9.78
CA GLY A 97 -0.67 18.69 -9.27
C GLY A 97 0.33 18.30 -8.16
N VAL A 98 0.45 17.02 -7.84
CA VAL A 98 1.52 16.53 -6.96
C VAL A 98 2.86 16.67 -7.67
N THR A 99 3.86 17.17 -6.95
CA THR A 99 5.20 17.42 -7.49
C THR A 99 6.27 16.80 -6.60
N THR A 100 7.48 16.66 -7.14
CA THR A 100 8.62 16.14 -6.38
C THR A 100 9.92 16.70 -6.94
N SER A 101 10.92 16.86 -6.08
CA SER A 101 12.32 17.08 -6.42
C SER A 101 13.22 15.95 -5.90
N HIS A 102 12.64 14.92 -5.30
CA HIS A 102 13.38 13.85 -4.65
C HIS A 102 13.92 12.87 -5.72
N PRO A 103 15.21 12.47 -5.68
CA PRO A 103 15.87 11.73 -6.76
C PRO A 103 15.32 10.32 -6.99
N GLN A 104 14.65 9.74 -6.00
CA GLN A 104 13.99 8.43 -6.11
C GLN A 104 12.57 8.51 -6.67
N CYS A 105 12.08 9.71 -6.95
CA CYS A 105 10.72 9.97 -7.39
C CYS A 105 10.70 10.49 -8.82
N ARG A 106 9.60 10.21 -9.52
CA ARG A 106 9.31 10.75 -10.85
C ARG A 106 7.85 11.18 -10.94
N GLY A 107 7.57 12.11 -11.84
CA GLY A 107 6.20 12.50 -12.18
C GLY A 107 5.46 11.36 -12.88
N GLY A 108 4.14 11.31 -12.65
CA GLY A 108 3.25 10.22 -13.04
C GLY A 108 3.28 9.06 -12.04
N ALA A 109 2.15 8.39 -11.87
CA ALA A 109 2.02 7.18 -11.07
C ALA A 109 1.40 6.04 -11.90
N ASP A 110 2.07 4.87 -11.92
CA ASP A 110 1.68 3.70 -12.73
C ASP A 110 1.40 3.99 -14.21
N GLY A 111 2.18 4.90 -14.80
CA GLY A 111 2.03 5.32 -16.20
C GLY A 111 0.93 6.37 -16.43
N ALA A 112 0.20 6.77 -15.38
CA ALA A 112 -0.68 7.92 -15.44
C ALA A 112 0.11 9.22 -15.61
N ARG A 113 -0.51 10.23 -16.24
CA ARG A 113 0.08 11.56 -16.43
C ARG A 113 0.26 12.30 -15.09
N ASP A 114 -0.71 12.14 -14.21
CA ASP A 114 -0.75 12.81 -12.91
C ASP A 114 -0.15 11.92 -11.82
N GLY A 115 0.17 12.55 -10.69
CA GLY A 115 0.77 11.88 -9.54
C GLY A 115 2.29 11.88 -9.53
N VAL A 116 2.84 11.22 -8.52
CA VAL A 116 4.26 10.98 -8.31
C VAL A 116 4.43 9.55 -7.84
N SER A 117 5.41 8.85 -8.42
CA SER A 117 5.86 7.56 -7.93
C SER A 117 7.30 7.61 -7.46
N CYS A 118 7.54 7.13 -6.25
CA CYS A 118 8.86 6.93 -5.67
C CYS A 118 9.12 5.44 -5.45
N ALA A 119 10.36 5.02 -5.70
CA ALA A 119 10.78 3.66 -5.43
C ALA A 119 12.23 3.61 -4.93
N LEU A 120 12.45 2.78 -3.91
CA LEU A 120 13.76 2.47 -3.37
C LEU A 120 14.01 0.96 -3.51
N ARG A 121 15.09 0.60 -4.21
CA ARG A 121 15.62 -0.76 -4.28
C ARG A 121 16.77 -0.91 -3.28
N PHE A 122 16.75 -1.96 -2.46
CA PHE A 122 17.84 -2.25 -1.53
C PHE A 122 17.96 -3.76 -1.26
N SER A 123 19.16 -4.20 -0.90
CA SER A 123 19.36 -5.57 -0.40
C SER A 123 18.83 -5.71 1.02
N GLY A 124 18.02 -6.75 1.27
CA GLY A 124 17.38 -6.95 2.55
C GLY A 124 16.77 -8.35 2.70
N SER A 125 16.76 -8.84 3.94
CA SER A 125 16.06 -10.08 4.29
C SER A 125 14.55 -9.87 4.23
N TYR A 126 13.80 -10.91 3.90
CA TYR A 126 12.33 -10.90 3.90
C TYR A 126 11.73 -11.25 5.28
N ALA A 127 12.56 -11.78 6.18
CA ALA A 127 12.16 -12.20 7.52
C ALA A 127 11.81 -11.06 8.50
N PRO A 128 12.55 -9.92 8.57
CA PRO A 128 12.22 -8.87 9.53
C PRO A 128 10.98 -8.09 9.11
N THR A 129 10.31 -7.52 10.11
CA THR A 129 9.29 -6.50 9.87
C THR A 129 9.94 -5.24 9.37
N TYR A 130 9.39 -4.69 8.30
CA TYR A 130 9.65 -3.35 7.83
C TYR A 130 8.50 -2.44 8.22
N ASN A 131 8.81 -1.36 8.92
CA ASN A 131 7.86 -0.29 9.20
C ASN A 131 7.98 0.76 8.10
N ILE A 132 6.91 0.99 7.34
CA ILE A 132 6.85 2.07 6.37
C ILE A 132 6.06 3.23 6.98
N LEU A 133 6.75 4.31 7.30
CA LEU A 133 6.20 5.55 7.81
C LEU A 133 5.83 6.47 6.63
N VAL A 134 4.57 6.89 6.59
CA VAL A 134 4.09 7.99 5.76
C VAL A 134 3.86 9.19 6.67
N GLU A 135 4.56 10.28 6.45
CA GLU A 135 4.49 11.46 7.32
C GLU A 135 4.47 12.78 6.56
N ASN A 136 3.70 13.73 7.06
CA ASN A 136 3.73 15.13 6.65
C ASN A 136 4.91 15.83 7.34
N ILE A 137 5.97 16.14 6.60
CA ILE A 137 7.20 16.73 7.11
C ILE A 137 7.18 18.27 7.15
N GLY A 138 6.09 18.90 6.71
CA GLY A 138 5.89 20.35 6.73
C GLY A 138 5.08 20.83 5.53
N GLY A 139 4.21 21.82 5.75
CA GLY A 139 3.29 22.30 4.72
C GLY A 139 2.48 21.15 4.12
N THR A 140 2.55 20.99 2.81
CA THR A 140 1.90 19.91 2.05
C THR A 140 2.88 18.84 1.56
N THR A 141 4.09 18.78 2.14
CA THR A 141 5.12 17.80 1.77
C THR A 141 5.02 16.55 2.61
N TRP A 142 5.06 15.40 1.94
CA TRP A 142 4.96 14.07 2.52
C TRP A 142 6.20 13.26 2.20
N ARG A 143 6.63 12.44 3.17
CA ARG A 143 7.77 11.54 3.07
C ARG A 143 7.33 10.11 3.36
N GLY A 144 7.85 9.18 2.55
CA GLY A 144 7.84 7.75 2.84
C GLY A 144 9.20 7.31 3.36
N THR A 145 9.24 6.67 4.53
CA THR A 145 10.47 6.15 5.15
C THR A 145 10.28 4.69 5.52
N ILE A 146 11.19 3.81 5.11
CA ILE A 146 11.21 2.41 5.50
C ILE A 146 12.24 2.17 6.60
N THR A 147 11.85 1.41 7.63
CA THR A 147 12.71 1.02 8.75
C THR A 147 12.73 -0.50 8.89
N ASP A 148 13.90 -1.11 8.82
CA ASP A 148 14.11 -2.49 9.26
C ASP A 148 14.08 -2.53 10.79
N THR A 149 13.08 -3.21 11.36
CA THR A 149 12.89 -3.26 12.82
C THR A 149 13.95 -4.07 13.55
N THR A 150 14.66 -4.97 12.86
CA THR A 150 15.73 -5.78 13.47
C THR A 150 17.04 -4.99 13.54
N SER A 151 17.44 -4.33 12.45
CA SER A 151 18.69 -3.56 12.42
C SER A 151 18.54 -2.10 12.86
N GLY A 152 17.32 -1.57 12.87
CA GLY A 152 17.04 -0.15 13.09
C GLY A 152 17.40 0.74 11.90
N ILE A 153 17.88 0.19 10.79
CA ILE A 153 18.29 0.96 9.62
C ILE A 153 17.06 1.60 8.97
N GLN A 154 17.13 2.92 8.79
CA GLN A 154 16.11 3.73 8.13
C GLN A 154 16.58 4.16 6.75
N ARG A 155 15.67 4.17 5.77
CA ARG A 155 15.91 4.69 4.44
C ARG A 155 14.69 5.50 3.98
N VAL A 156 14.92 6.67 3.40
CA VAL A 156 13.87 7.43 2.71
C VAL A 156 13.56 6.70 1.39
N ILE A 157 12.27 6.44 1.14
CA ILE A 157 11.75 5.90 -0.12
C ILE A 157 11.54 7.04 -1.13
N GLY A 158 11.08 8.18 -0.62
CA GLY A 158 10.86 9.37 -1.42
C GLY A 158 10.06 10.44 -0.71
N GLU A 159 9.95 11.59 -1.38
CA GLU A 159 9.19 12.75 -0.93
C GLU A 159 8.40 13.34 -2.09
N TYR A 160 7.19 13.82 -1.81
CA TYR A 160 6.39 14.59 -2.75
C TYR A 160 5.63 15.70 -2.04
N THR A 161 5.27 16.74 -2.79
CA THR A 161 4.51 17.89 -2.30
C THR A 161 3.14 17.89 -2.98
N MET A 162 2.10 17.83 -2.16
CA MET A 162 0.70 17.95 -2.58
C MET A 162 0.34 19.42 -2.86
N PRO A 163 -0.72 19.69 -3.64
CA PRO A 163 -1.27 21.04 -3.79
C PRO A 163 -1.58 21.71 -2.44
N PRO A 164 -1.51 23.05 -2.34
CA PRO A 164 -1.75 23.79 -1.08
C PRO A 164 -3.12 23.55 -0.43
N THR A 165 -4.11 23.10 -1.19
CA THR A 165 -5.48 22.77 -0.74
C THR A 165 -5.61 21.39 -0.11
N SER A 166 -4.55 20.59 -0.15
CA SER A 166 -4.55 19.24 0.39
C SER A 166 -4.45 19.25 1.92
N GLY A 167 -5.30 18.43 2.54
CA GLY A 167 -5.36 18.18 3.98
C GLY A 167 -4.46 17.03 4.41
N LEU A 168 -4.96 16.22 5.35
CA LEU A 168 -4.24 15.11 5.97
C LEU A 168 -4.83 13.75 5.58
N ILE A 169 -4.21 12.68 6.07
CA ILE A 169 -4.63 11.30 5.78
C ILE A 169 -5.96 11.01 6.46
N GLN A 170 -6.91 10.44 5.71
CA GLN A 170 -8.14 9.86 6.27
C GLN A 170 -7.83 8.66 7.16
N ASN A 171 -8.69 8.40 8.13
CA ASN A 171 -8.51 7.32 9.09
C ASN A 171 -8.93 5.95 8.58
N TYR A 172 -9.24 5.82 7.29
CA TYR A 172 -9.67 4.59 6.66
C TYR A 172 -9.15 4.53 5.23
N ASN A 173 -8.68 3.36 4.81
CA ASN A 173 -8.49 3.01 3.42
C ASN A 173 -8.35 1.48 3.28
N ILE A 174 -7.91 1.02 2.12
CA ILE A 174 -7.73 -0.39 1.81
C ILE A 174 -6.24 -0.75 1.73
N GLY A 175 -5.91 -1.97 2.12
CA GLY A 175 -4.69 -2.64 1.70
C GLY A 175 -4.99 -3.65 0.60
N PHE A 176 -3.95 -4.06 -0.12
CA PHE A 176 -4.10 -4.99 -1.23
C PHE A 176 -2.86 -5.86 -1.48
N VAL A 177 -3.12 -7.00 -2.13
CA VAL A 177 -2.10 -7.87 -2.73
C VAL A 177 -2.38 -7.95 -4.22
N GLU A 178 -1.40 -7.59 -5.03
CA GLU A 178 -1.51 -7.58 -6.48
C GLU A 178 -0.39 -8.42 -7.10
N TYR A 179 -0.74 -9.25 -8.07
CA TYR A 179 0.18 -9.86 -9.01
C TYR A 179 0.10 -9.11 -10.35
N TYR A 180 0.84 -8.01 -10.45
CA TYR A 180 0.72 -7.06 -11.55
C TYR A 180 1.08 -7.58 -12.95
N PRO A 181 1.77 -8.74 -13.15
CA PRO A 181 1.94 -9.30 -14.50
C PRO A 181 0.64 -9.60 -15.24
N TRP A 182 -0.49 -9.67 -14.54
CA TRP A 182 -1.82 -9.87 -15.12
C TRP A 182 -2.57 -8.58 -15.48
N ASN A 183 -2.02 -7.41 -15.13
CA ASN A 183 -2.69 -6.14 -15.39
C ASN A 183 -2.87 -5.94 -16.90
N GLY A 184 -4.12 -5.73 -17.32
CA GLY A 184 -4.49 -5.58 -18.73
C GLY A 184 -4.34 -6.85 -19.59
N LYS A 185 -4.21 -8.03 -18.99
CA LYS A 185 -4.04 -9.33 -19.68
C LYS A 185 -5.01 -10.38 -19.17
N VAL A 186 -5.22 -11.44 -19.95
CA VAL A 186 -5.92 -12.63 -19.47
C VAL A 186 -5.03 -13.33 -18.45
N ALA A 187 -5.52 -13.49 -17.22
CA ALA A 187 -4.76 -14.11 -16.15
C ALA A 187 -4.66 -15.63 -16.34
N ASN A 188 -3.48 -16.18 -16.01
CA ASN A 188 -3.25 -17.61 -15.88
C ASN A 188 -3.15 -17.97 -14.40
N CYS A 189 -4.30 -18.06 -13.72
CA CYS A 189 -4.39 -18.27 -12.28
C CYS A 189 -3.62 -19.51 -11.75
N PRO A 190 -3.63 -20.68 -12.44
CA PRO A 190 -2.81 -21.82 -12.04
C PRO A 190 -1.28 -21.57 -12.07
N ALA A 191 -0.83 -20.55 -12.82
CA ALA A 191 0.58 -20.16 -12.88
C ALA A 191 0.94 -19.05 -11.89
N GLN A 192 0.01 -18.63 -11.02
CA GLN A 192 0.31 -17.62 -10.01
C GLN A 192 1.30 -18.18 -8.97
N PRO A 193 2.47 -17.57 -8.78
CA PRO A 193 3.43 -18.06 -7.79
C PRO A 193 2.85 -18.01 -6.38
N LYS A 194 3.11 -19.00 -5.52
CA LYS A 194 2.74 -18.91 -4.09
C LYS A 194 3.47 -17.73 -3.43
N THR A 195 2.77 -17.05 -2.54
CA THR A 195 3.34 -16.00 -1.69
C THR A 195 2.72 -16.03 -0.31
N SER A 196 3.49 -15.57 0.68
CA SER A 196 3.00 -15.20 2.00
C SER A 196 3.42 -13.79 2.35
N VAL A 197 2.50 -13.04 2.95
CA VAL A 197 2.77 -11.70 3.46
C VAL A 197 2.03 -11.51 4.77
N TRP A 198 2.68 -10.83 5.71
CA TRP A 198 2.03 -10.33 6.91
C TRP A 198 1.88 -8.82 6.82
N PHE A 199 0.66 -8.36 7.08
CA PHE A 199 0.33 -6.95 7.24
C PHE A 199 0.08 -6.66 8.72
N GLY A 200 0.81 -5.70 9.28
CA GLY A 200 0.53 -5.18 10.60
C GLY A 200 -0.66 -4.22 10.59
N LYS A 201 -1.37 -4.17 11.71
CA LYS A 201 -2.33 -3.09 11.99
C LYS A 201 -1.59 -1.75 11.89
N PRO A 202 -2.15 -0.75 11.18
CA PRO A 202 -1.49 0.53 11.05
C PRO A 202 -1.38 1.24 12.40
N ILE A 203 -0.38 2.10 12.56
CA ILE A 203 -0.17 2.85 13.80
C ILE A 203 -0.12 4.34 13.47
N ALA A 204 -0.98 5.14 14.12
CA ALA A 204 -1.00 6.59 13.96
C ALA A 204 -1.10 7.26 15.34
N ALA A 205 -0.22 8.22 15.62
CA ALA A 205 -0.18 8.92 16.91
C ALA A 205 -0.18 7.99 18.15
N GLY A 206 0.47 6.82 18.05
CA GLY A 206 0.50 5.82 19.12
C GLY A 206 -0.75 4.94 19.23
N VAL A 207 -1.79 5.20 18.44
CA VAL A 207 -2.99 4.39 18.35
C VAL A 207 -2.79 3.30 17.31
N GLN A 208 -3.01 2.04 17.71
CA GLN A 208 -3.03 0.91 16.79
C GLN A 208 -4.43 0.79 16.16
N GLY A 209 -4.46 0.65 14.84
CA GLY A 209 -5.66 0.46 14.05
C GLY A 209 -6.15 -0.99 13.99
N THR A 210 -7.05 -1.24 13.05
CA THR A 210 -7.61 -2.56 12.76
C THR A 210 -7.38 -2.93 11.30
N LEU A 211 -7.43 -4.23 11.02
CA LEU A 211 -7.51 -4.80 9.68
C LEU A 211 -8.76 -5.68 9.60
N SER A 212 -9.52 -5.60 8.50
CA SER A 212 -10.76 -6.37 8.33
C SER A 212 -11.11 -6.60 6.86
N GLY A 213 -12.17 -7.36 6.59
CA GLY A 213 -12.80 -7.36 5.26
C GLY A 213 -11.94 -7.93 4.13
N LEU A 214 -11.12 -8.94 4.41
CA LEU A 214 -10.35 -9.64 3.37
C LEU A 214 -11.32 -10.17 2.30
N ARG A 215 -11.11 -9.72 1.07
CA ARG A 215 -11.90 -10.06 -0.10
C ARG A 215 -10.98 -10.44 -1.25
N HIS A 216 -11.37 -11.49 -1.95
CA HIS A 216 -10.75 -11.90 -3.21
C HIS A 216 -11.43 -11.13 -4.35
N SER A 217 -10.67 -10.72 -5.34
CA SER A 217 -11.14 -9.98 -6.51
C SER A 217 -10.56 -10.57 -7.79
N TYR A 218 -11.13 -10.17 -8.93
CA TYR A 218 -10.65 -10.50 -10.27
C TYR A 218 -9.12 -10.31 -10.38
N PRO A 219 -8.36 -11.17 -11.09
CA PRO A 219 -8.82 -12.12 -12.11
C PRO A 219 -9.04 -13.57 -11.66
N CYS A 220 -8.68 -13.93 -10.43
CA CYS A 220 -8.69 -15.33 -9.99
C CYS A 220 -9.73 -15.66 -8.92
N GLU A 221 -10.66 -14.75 -8.69
CA GLU A 221 -11.77 -14.94 -7.75
C GLU A 221 -12.69 -16.08 -8.19
N GLY A 222 -13.13 -16.90 -7.23
CA GLY A 222 -14.24 -17.84 -7.40
C GLY A 222 -14.01 -19.03 -8.34
N ASN A 223 -12.81 -19.17 -8.93
CA ASN A 223 -12.51 -20.21 -9.92
C ASN A 223 -11.79 -21.45 -9.34
N GLY A 224 -11.39 -21.42 -8.06
CA GLY A 224 -10.69 -22.52 -7.38
C GLY A 224 -9.27 -22.79 -7.90
N GLN A 225 -8.71 -21.91 -8.75
CA GLN A 225 -7.39 -22.09 -9.38
C GLN A 225 -6.24 -21.57 -8.52
N VAL A 226 -6.57 -20.86 -7.44
CA VAL A 226 -5.62 -20.31 -6.46
C VAL A 226 -6.06 -20.66 -5.05
N ALA A 227 -5.11 -21.02 -4.21
CA ALA A 227 -5.31 -21.13 -2.78
C ALA A 227 -5.28 -19.74 -2.15
N LEU A 228 -6.29 -19.42 -1.34
CA LEU A 228 -6.31 -18.26 -0.47
C LEU A 228 -6.55 -18.74 0.96
N SER A 229 -5.66 -18.34 1.87
CA SER A 229 -5.89 -18.48 3.30
C SER A 229 -5.44 -17.23 4.02
N SER A 230 -6.07 -16.96 5.16
CA SER A 230 -5.65 -15.89 6.03
C SER A 230 -5.69 -16.31 7.49
N SER A 231 -4.83 -15.70 8.29
CA SER A 231 -4.74 -15.97 9.71
C SER A 231 -4.56 -14.65 10.44
N PRO A 232 -5.60 -14.17 11.15
CA PRO A 232 -5.46 -13.04 12.05
C PRO A 232 -4.40 -13.32 13.11
N THR A 233 -3.63 -12.30 13.44
CA THR A 233 -2.68 -12.30 14.56
C THR A 233 -3.06 -11.17 15.51
N THR A 234 -2.51 -11.17 16.73
CA THR A 234 -2.75 -10.07 17.68
C THR A 234 -2.50 -8.70 17.06
N ASN A 235 -1.47 -8.59 16.20
CA ASN A 235 -0.98 -7.32 15.66
C ASN A 235 -1.24 -7.13 14.16
N GLY A 236 -1.97 -8.02 13.49
CA GLY A 236 -2.04 -7.98 12.03
C GLY A 236 -2.76 -9.15 11.38
N LEU A 237 -2.49 -9.37 10.10
CA LEU A 237 -3.10 -10.39 9.25
C LEU A 237 -2.02 -11.04 8.38
N THR A 238 -1.86 -12.36 8.49
CA THR A 238 -1.09 -13.14 7.51
C THR A 238 -2.02 -13.55 6.36
N ILE A 239 -1.56 -13.37 5.13
CA ILE A 239 -2.25 -13.78 3.90
C ILE A 239 -1.32 -14.71 3.13
N ASN A 240 -1.82 -15.91 2.79
CA ASN A 240 -1.16 -16.80 1.84
C ASN A 240 -2.01 -16.86 0.57
N TYR A 241 -1.36 -16.69 -0.58
CA TYR A 241 -2.05 -16.60 -1.87
C TYR A 241 -1.20 -17.14 -3.01
N GLY A 242 -1.83 -17.76 -4.02
CA GLY A 242 -1.15 -18.26 -5.22
C GLY A 242 -1.73 -19.58 -5.70
N ASN A 243 -1.06 -20.25 -6.63
CA ASN A 243 -1.52 -21.53 -7.17
C ASN A 243 -1.71 -22.61 -6.08
N VAL A 244 -2.56 -23.59 -6.35
CA VAL A 244 -2.82 -24.75 -5.46
C VAL A 244 -1.62 -25.70 -5.43
#